data_AF-A0ABD1K1A9-F1
#
_entry.id   AF-A0ABD1K1A9-F1
#
_cell.length_a   1.000
_cell.length_b   1.000
_cell.length_c   1.000
_cell.angle_alpha   90.00
_cell.angle_beta   90.00
_cell.angle_gamma   90.00
#
_symmetry.space_group_name_H-M   'P 1'
#
loop_
_entity.id
_entity.type
_entity.pdbx_description
1 polymer ?
#
loop_
_entity_poly.entity_id
_entity_poly.type
_entity_poly.pdbx_seq_one_letter_code
_entity_poly.pdbx_strand_id
1 'polypeptide(L)'
;MDDFDVNFNIFGDKTPEQWWEENFPDGEKDNDEPKPKRHKTLTKEEVDKIEEEKSFVVRVDENGNEFLSFSFNPDSKNHKDPCNSKKEQLCGFIYAAPGDPLCAVQSFKKYVSKCPKDASAFYLHPRRASQALLNTCDVWYTREPMGVNTLREMLKNICKEVG
;
A
#
# COMPACT_ATOMS: atom_id res chain seq x y z
N MET A 1 -16.55 -16.16 -27.44
CA MET A 1 -16.13 -16.40 -26.05
C MET A 1 -15.34 -17.68 -26.13
N ASP A 2 -14.02 -17.55 -26.30
CA ASP A 2 -13.13 -18.71 -26.41
C ASP A 2 -12.72 -19.11 -25.00
N ASP A 3 -13.09 -20.32 -24.60
CA ASP A 3 -12.72 -20.91 -23.31
C ASP A 3 -11.20 -21.15 -23.29
N PHE A 4 -10.53 -20.56 -22.30
CA PHE A 4 -9.12 -20.76 -22.05
C PHE A 4 -8.96 -22.05 -21.23
N ASP A 5 -8.78 -23.17 -21.93
CA ASP A 5 -8.60 -24.48 -21.31
C ASP A 5 -7.13 -24.65 -20.91
N VAL A 6 -6.83 -24.46 -19.61
CA VAL A 6 -5.47 -24.65 -19.08
C VAL A 6 -5.24 -26.12 -18.81
N ASN A 7 -4.55 -26.79 -19.74
CA ASN A 7 -4.14 -28.17 -19.54
C ASN A 7 -2.98 -28.26 -18.53
N PHE A 8 -3.29 -28.73 -17.30
CA PHE A 8 -2.33 -28.89 -16.20
C PHE A 8 -1.63 -30.26 -16.16
N ASN A 9 -1.53 -30.97 -17.29
CA ASN A 9 -0.74 -32.21 -17.37
C ASN A 9 0.78 -31.93 -17.49
N ILE A 10 1.34 -31.18 -16.54
CA ILE A 10 2.79 -30.92 -16.44
C ILE A 10 3.56 -32.21 -16.12
N PHE A 11 2.93 -33.13 -15.38
CA PHE A 11 3.55 -34.38 -14.92
C PHE A 11 3.18 -35.61 -15.78
N GLY A 12 2.27 -35.47 -16.75
CA GLY A 12 1.68 -36.61 -17.46
C GLY A 12 1.05 -37.61 -16.47
N ASP A 13 1.28 -38.91 -16.70
CA ASP A 13 0.88 -40.00 -15.80
C ASP A 13 1.91 -40.26 -14.67
N LYS A 14 2.94 -39.43 -14.53
CA LYS A 14 4.01 -39.62 -13.55
C LYS A 14 3.67 -38.91 -12.25
N THR A 15 4.12 -39.49 -11.14
CA THR A 15 4.10 -38.79 -9.85
C THR A 15 5.16 -37.68 -9.84
N PRO A 16 4.97 -36.61 -9.03
CA PRO A 16 5.94 -35.51 -8.94
C PRO A 16 7.36 -35.98 -8.62
N GLU A 17 7.51 -37.02 -7.78
CA GLU A 17 8.79 -37.59 -7.37
C GLU A 17 9.51 -38.27 -8.55
N GLN A 18 8.78 -39.07 -9.33
CA GLN A 18 9.32 -39.73 -10.53
C GLN A 18 9.74 -38.74 -11.60
N TRP A 19 8.94 -37.69 -11.82
CA TRP A 19 9.28 -36.63 -12.76
C TRP A 19 10.53 -35.86 -12.30
N TRP A 20 10.69 -35.64 -10.99
CA TRP A 20 11.83 -34.92 -10.43
C TRP A 20 13.13 -35.73 -10.55
N GLU A 21 13.13 -37.01 -10.20
CA GLU A 21 14.33 -37.87 -10.29
C GLU A 21 14.81 -38.05 -11.73
N GLU A 22 13.90 -38.11 -12.70
CA GLU A 22 14.24 -38.27 -14.11
C GLU A 22 14.84 -37.00 -14.73
N ASN A 23 14.36 -35.82 -14.32
CA ASN A 23 14.83 -34.55 -14.85
C ASN A 23 16.05 -33.98 -14.10
N PHE A 24 16.28 -34.44 -12.86
CA PHE A 24 17.39 -34.00 -12.02
C PHE A 24 18.12 -35.20 -11.38
N PRO A 25 18.74 -36.09 -12.20
CA PRO A 25 19.35 -37.33 -11.72
C PRO A 25 20.61 -37.11 -10.87
N ASP A 26 21.29 -35.98 -11.06
CA ASP A 26 22.39 -35.54 -10.23
C ASP A 26 21.88 -34.49 -9.25
N GLY A 27 21.41 -34.93 -8.09
CA GLY A 27 20.92 -34.08 -7.01
C GLY A 27 21.84 -32.89 -6.81
N GLU A 28 21.30 -31.70 -6.99
CA GLU A 28 21.99 -30.42 -6.81
C GLU A 28 22.62 -30.43 -5.41
N LYS A 29 23.95 -30.49 -5.34
CA LYS A 29 24.67 -30.38 -4.06
C LYS A 29 24.41 -28.98 -3.54
N ASP A 30 23.48 -28.86 -2.60
CA ASP A 30 23.24 -27.64 -1.85
C ASP A 30 24.57 -27.18 -1.22
N ASN A 31 25.18 -26.14 -1.80
CA ASN A 31 26.21 -25.38 -1.11
C ASN A 31 25.51 -24.60 0.00
N ASP A 32 25.85 -24.89 1.26
CA ASP A 32 25.43 -24.18 2.47
C ASP A 32 25.98 -22.74 2.53
N GLU A 33 25.78 -21.93 1.49
CA GLU A 33 25.98 -20.48 1.60
C GLU A 33 24.77 -19.86 2.30
N PRO A 34 24.98 -19.07 3.38
CA PRO A 34 23.89 -18.42 4.09
C PRO A 34 23.16 -17.45 3.16
N LYS A 35 21.92 -17.79 2.79
CA LYS A 35 21.06 -16.94 1.97
C LYS A 35 20.98 -15.53 2.60
N PRO A 36 21.33 -14.45 1.86
CA PRO A 36 21.32 -13.10 2.43
C PRO A 36 19.89 -12.72 2.85
N LYS A 37 19.74 -12.27 4.10
CA LYS A 37 18.46 -11.82 4.66
C LYS A 37 17.91 -10.69 3.76
N ARG A 38 16.83 -10.99 3.04
CA ARG A 38 16.23 -10.12 2.01
C ARG A 38 15.53 -8.86 2.57
N HIS A 39 15.48 -8.69 3.89
CA HIS A 39 14.78 -7.60 4.54
C HIS A 39 15.70 -6.94 5.57
N LYS A 40 15.97 -5.64 5.39
CA LYS A 40 16.54 -4.79 6.44
C LYS A 40 15.45 -4.63 7.50
N THR A 41 15.70 -5.11 8.71
CA THR A 41 14.85 -4.79 9.86
C THR A 41 15.10 -3.33 10.19
N LEU A 42 14.10 -2.48 10.01
CA LEU A 42 14.18 -1.08 10.41
C LEU A 42 14.31 -1.02 11.93
N THR A 43 15.21 -0.16 12.39
CA THR A 43 15.35 0.12 13.82
C THR A 43 14.13 0.86 14.33
N LYS A 44 13.83 0.72 15.62
CA LYS A 44 12.69 1.40 16.24
C LYS A 44 12.75 2.91 16.06
N GLU A 45 13.95 3.49 16.11
CA GLU A 45 14.21 4.91 15.88
C GLU A 45 13.93 5.36 14.43
N GLU A 46 14.23 4.50 13.43
CA GLU A 46 13.87 4.78 12.03
C GLU A 46 12.35 4.75 11.82
N VAL A 47 11.63 3.84 12.51
CA VAL A 47 10.16 3.78 12.48
C VAL A 47 9.55 4.99 13.18
N ASP A 48 10.04 5.33 14.37
CA ASP A 48 9.56 6.46 15.16
C ASP A 48 9.78 7.79 14.42
N LYS A 49 10.91 7.95 13.72
CA LYS A 49 11.18 9.15 12.90
C LYS A 49 10.27 9.26 11.67
N ILE A 50 9.92 8.13 11.04
CA ILE A 50 8.93 8.07 9.94
C ILE A 50 7.52 8.38 10.45
N GLU A 51 7.23 8.03 11.70
CA GLU A 51 5.94 8.28 12.35
C GLU A 51 5.79 9.74 12.81
N GLU A 52 6.89 10.37 13.26
CA GLU A 52 6.94 11.79 13.64
C GLU A 52 6.81 12.75 12.44
N GLU A 53 7.34 12.38 11.27
CA GLU A 53 7.15 13.12 10.01
C GLU A 53 5.92 12.60 9.27
N LYS A 54 4.77 13.29 9.42
CA LYS A 54 3.52 13.04 8.66
C LYS A 54 3.82 12.46 7.28
N SER A 55 3.40 11.23 7.01
CA SER A 55 3.79 10.48 5.81
C SER A 55 3.41 11.15 4.48
N PHE A 56 2.53 12.16 4.52
CA PHE A 56 2.03 12.91 3.38
C PHE A 56 2.12 14.41 3.62
N VAL A 57 2.51 15.15 2.58
CA VAL A 57 2.61 16.61 2.57
C VAL A 57 1.84 17.19 1.39
N VAL A 58 1.09 18.27 1.64
CA VAL A 58 0.47 19.08 0.59
C VAL A 58 1.43 20.21 0.23
N ARG A 59 1.74 20.34 -1.05
CA ARG A 59 2.65 21.37 -1.61
C ARG A 59 1.94 22.12 -2.74
N VAL A 60 2.56 23.21 -3.19
CA VAL A 60 2.08 24.04 -4.29
C VAL A 60 3.19 24.13 -5.33
N ASP A 61 2.85 23.96 -6.60
CA ASP A 61 3.79 24.11 -7.71
C ASP A 61 4.01 25.59 -8.09
N GLU A 62 4.92 25.84 -9.04
CA GLU A 62 5.22 27.19 -9.54
C GLU A 62 4.02 27.86 -10.23
N ASN A 63 3.03 27.06 -10.67
CA ASN A 63 1.82 27.51 -11.32
C ASN A 63 0.67 27.78 -10.34
N GLY A 64 0.89 27.59 -9.03
CA GLY A 64 -0.11 27.77 -7.98
C GLY A 64 -1.05 26.58 -7.77
N ASN A 65 -0.79 25.44 -8.41
CA ASN A 65 -1.59 24.22 -8.23
C ASN A 65 -1.14 23.45 -7.00
N GLU A 66 -2.10 23.07 -6.16
CA GLU A 66 -1.83 22.21 -5.02
C GLU A 66 -1.63 20.76 -5.45
N PHE A 67 -0.72 20.05 -4.80
CA PHE A 67 -0.51 18.62 -4.99
C PHE A 67 -0.14 17.92 -3.68
N LEU A 68 -0.49 16.65 -3.58
CA LEU A 68 -0.10 15.76 -2.48
C LEU A 68 1.15 14.96 -2.90
N SER A 69 2.09 14.82 -1.98
CA SER A 69 3.31 14.01 -2.14
C SER A 69 3.62 13.29 -0.82
N PHE A 70 4.46 12.26 -0.87
CA PHE A 70 4.98 11.65 0.36
C PHE A 70 6.05 12.54 1.00
N SER A 71 6.16 12.50 2.33
CA SER A 71 7.23 13.20 3.07
C SER A 71 8.59 12.54 2.90
N PHE A 72 8.60 11.20 2.76
CA PHE A 72 9.80 10.40 2.57
C PHE A 72 9.69 9.56 1.30
N ASN A 73 10.83 9.26 0.69
CA ASN A 73 10.91 8.35 -0.44
C ASN A 73 11.20 6.93 0.09
N PRO A 74 10.23 6.00 0.11
CA PRO A 74 10.50 4.64 0.58
C PRO A 74 11.50 3.96 -0.35
N ASP A 75 12.57 3.40 0.22
CA ASP A 75 13.55 2.62 -0.53
C ASP A 75 12.86 1.40 -1.16
N SER A 76 12.70 1.44 -2.49
CA SER A 76 12.19 0.27 -3.22
C SER A 76 13.24 -0.84 -3.22
N LYS A 77 12.80 -2.09 -3.02
CA LYS A 77 13.67 -3.29 -2.95
C LYS A 77 14.57 -3.50 -4.18
N ASN A 78 14.31 -2.83 -5.31
CA ASN A 78 15.02 -2.98 -6.56
C ASN A 78 16.06 -1.88 -6.86
N HIS A 79 16.28 -0.91 -5.96
CA HIS A 79 17.20 0.21 -6.22
C HIS A 79 18.34 0.27 -5.19
N LYS A 80 19.55 -0.15 -5.60
CA LYS A 80 20.77 -0.14 -4.78
C LYS A 80 21.54 1.18 -4.79
N ASP A 81 21.22 2.15 -5.67
CA ASP A 81 22.05 3.34 -5.82
C ASP A 81 21.57 4.53 -4.98
N PRO A 82 22.34 4.94 -3.93
CA PRO A 82 21.98 6.05 -3.07
C PRO A 82 22.05 7.42 -3.78
N CYS A 83 22.75 7.52 -4.92
CA CYS A 83 23.10 8.77 -5.60
C CYS A 83 22.25 9.09 -6.86
N ASN A 84 21.14 8.38 -7.10
CA ASN A 84 20.33 8.66 -8.28
C ASN A 84 19.43 9.90 -8.05
N SER A 85 19.79 11.03 -8.65
CA SER A 85 19.08 12.31 -8.56
C SER A 85 17.62 12.26 -9.05
N LYS A 86 17.21 11.16 -9.70
CA LYS A 86 15.81 10.91 -10.11
C LYS A 86 14.93 10.35 -8.98
N LYS A 87 15.46 10.18 -7.77
CA LYS A 87 14.73 9.65 -6.60
C LYS A 87 13.44 10.43 -6.29
N GLU A 88 13.44 11.74 -6.44
CA GLU A 88 12.23 12.57 -6.18
C GLU A 88 11.08 12.27 -7.14
N GLN A 89 11.38 11.75 -8.34
CA GLN A 89 10.39 11.47 -9.38
C GLN A 89 9.61 10.16 -9.17
N LEU A 90 10.04 9.32 -8.23
CA LEU A 90 9.37 8.04 -7.91
C LEU A 90 8.35 8.17 -6.78
N CYS A 91 8.37 9.29 -6.06
CA CYS A 91 7.34 9.63 -5.11
C CYS A 91 6.09 10.06 -5.90
N GLY A 92 5.06 9.22 -5.94
CA GLY A 92 3.82 9.54 -6.66
C GLY A 92 3.25 10.89 -6.20
N PHE A 93 2.84 11.72 -7.17
CA PHE A 93 2.19 13.01 -6.91
C PHE A 93 0.71 12.91 -7.30
N ILE A 94 -0.14 13.53 -6.49
CA ILE A 94 -1.58 13.65 -6.78
C ILE A 94 -1.91 15.14 -6.85
N TYR A 95 -2.19 15.65 -8.05
CA TYR A 95 -2.59 17.04 -8.24
C TYR A 95 -4.03 17.28 -7.81
N ALA A 96 -4.31 18.49 -7.32
CA ALA A 96 -5.66 18.95 -7.08
C ALA A 96 -6.36 19.20 -8.41
N ALA A 97 -7.63 18.78 -8.50
CA ALA A 97 -8.54 19.14 -9.57
C ALA A 97 -9.59 20.12 -9.00
N PRO A 98 -9.30 21.43 -8.96
CA PRO A 98 -10.22 22.40 -8.38
C PRO A 98 -11.55 22.42 -9.15
N GLY A 99 -12.66 22.32 -8.42
CA GLY A 99 -14.02 22.26 -8.99
C GLY A 99 -14.55 20.84 -9.23
N ASP A 100 -13.72 19.81 -9.14
CA ASP A 100 -14.17 18.42 -9.19
C ASP A 100 -14.62 17.93 -7.79
N PRO A 101 -15.89 17.47 -7.62
CA PRO A 101 -16.33 16.89 -6.35
C PRO A 101 -15.54 15.64 -5.94
N LEU A 102 -14.85 14.98 -6.89
CA LEU A 102 -14.01 13.80 -6.67
C LEU A 102 -12.51 14.16 -6.56
N CYS A 103 -12.17 15.43 -6.35
CA CYS A 103 -10.79 15.85 -6.18
C CYS A 103 -10.10 15.10 -5.03
N ALA A 104 -9.08 14.32 -5.36
CA ALA A 104 -8.35 13.49 -4.40
C ALA A 104 -7.67 14.32 -3.29
N VAL A 105 -7.09 15.48 -3.63
CA VAL A 105 -6.46 16.38 -2.63
C VAL A 105 -7.48 16.94 -1.64
N GLN A 106 -8.66 17.35 -2.10
CA GLN A 106 -9.74 17.82 -1.22
C GLN A 106 -10.28 16.70 -0.34
N SER A 107 -10.45 15.50 -0.91
CA SER A 107 -10.87 14.30 -0.19
C SER A 107 -9.88 13.93 0.91
N PHE A 108 -8.58 14.01 0.63
CA PHE A 108 -7.52 13.82 1.60
C PHE A 108 -7.55 14.86 2.72
N LYS A 109 -7.63 16.16 2.38
CA LYS A 109 -7.75 17.25 3.37
C LYS A 109 -8.96 17.05 4.29
N LYS A 110 -10.11 16.68 3.70
CA LYS A 110 -11.34 16.37 4.44
C LYS A 110 -11.14 15.17 5.37
N TYR A 111 -10.53 14.10 4.88
CA TYR A 111 -10.21 12.92 5.68
C TYR A 111 -9.40 13.29 6.93
N VAL A 112 -8.24 13.93 6.72
CA VAL A 112 -7.34 14.33 7.82
C VAL A 112 -8.02 15.26 8.81
N SER A 113 -8.87 16.19 8.34
CA SER A 113 -9.62 17.10 9.24
C SER A 113 -10.61 16.38 10.14
N LYS A 114 -11.09 15.20 9.74
CA LYS A 114 -12.08 14.39 10.47
C LYS A 114 -11.45 13.24 11.24
N CYS A 115 -10.14 13.03 11.12
CA CYS A 115 -9.39 12.08 11.90
C CYS A 115 -9.08 12.61 13.31
N PRO A 116 -8.99 11.73 14.32
CA PRO A 116 -8.47 12.12 15.62
C PRO A 116 -6.99 12.52 15.51
N LYS A 117 -6.58 13.58 16.22
CA LYS A 117 -5.21 14.14 16.14
C LYS A 117 -4.12 13.20 16.69
N ASP A 118 -4.52 12.21 17.47
CA ASP A 118 -3.65 11.24 18.14
C ASP A 118 -3.74 9.84 17.52
N ALA A 119 -4.13 9.75 16.25
CA ALA A 119 -4.16 8.49 15.52
C ALA A 119 -2.74 7.96 15.27
N SER A 120 -2.50 6.69 15.61
CA SER A 120 -1.24 5.98 15.34
C SER A 120 -1.18 5.35 13.94
N ALA A 121 -2.26 5.40 13.18
CA ALA A 121 -2.36 4.76 11.88
C ALA A 121 -3.13 5.61 10.89
N PHE A 122 -2.77 5.49 9.61
CA PHE A 122 -3.42 6.24 8.54
C PHE A 122 -4.85 5.76 8.28
N TYR A 123 -5.08 4.44 8.22
CA TYR A 123 -6.40 3.87 7.94
C TYR A 123 -7.13 3.54 9.24
N LEU A 124 -8.21 4.27 9.50
CA LEU A 124 -9.00 4.16 10.74
C LEU A 124 -10.42 3.69 10.47
N HIS A 125 -11.02 3.02 11.44
CA HIS A 125 -12.43 2.62 11.32
C HIS A 125 -13.35 3.85 11.38
N PRO A 126 -14.36 3.95 10.50
CA PRO A 126 -15.38 4.98 10.63
C PRO A 126 -16.19 4.74 11.92
N ARG A 127 -16.53 5.82 12.60
CA ARG A 127 -17.34 5.76 13.82
C ARG A 127 -18.74 5.27 13.47
N ARG A 128 -19.20 4.23 14.19
CA ARG A 128 -20.56 3.71 14.05
C ARG A 128 -21.55 4.69 14.68
N ALA A 129 -22.04 5.63 13.87
CA ALA A 129 -23.06 6.60 14.26
C ALA A 129 -23.97 6.90 13.05
N SER A 130 -25.18 7.41 13.32
CA SER A 130 -26.07 7.86 12.25
C SER A 130 -25.47 9.07 11.52
N GLN A 131 -25.79 9.23 10.24
CA GLN A 131 -25.31 10.35 9.42
C GLN A 131 -25.59 11.71 10.08
N ALA A 132 -26.77 11.85 10.70
CA ALA A 132 -27.16 13.07 11.41
C ALA A 132 -26.21 13.42 12.56
N LEU A 133 -25.77 12.41 13.32
CA LEU A 133 -24.79 12.60 14.39
C LEU A 133 -23.39 12.88 13.84
N LEU A 134 -22.97 12.20 12.78
CA LEU A 134 -21.67 12.44 12.15
C LEU A 134 -21.54 13.86 11.59
N ASN A 135 -22.61 14.40 11.02
CA ASN A 135 -22.63 15.77 10.50
C ASN A 135 -22.41 16.82 11.59
N THR A 136 -22.82 16.53 12.84
CA THR A 136 -22.59 17.40 14.01
C THR A 136 -21.25 17.13 14.70
N CYS A 137 -20.65 15.97 14.46
CA CYS A 137 -19.39 15.58 15.07
C CYS A 137 -18.20 16.19 14.31
N ASP A 138 -17.22 16.66 15.08
CA ASP A 138 -15.96 17.10 14.50
C ASP A 138 -15.10 15.92 14.02
N VAL A 139 -15.18 14.78 14.70
CA VAL A 139 -14.41 13.56 14.42
C VAL A 139 -15.30 12.45 13.87
N TRP A 140 -14.91 11.87 12.72
CA TRP A 140 -15.66 10.81 12.03
C TRP A 140 -15.06 9.42 12.18
N TYR A 141 -13.80 9.32 12.61
CA TYR A 141 -13.07 8.05 12.69
C TYR A 141 -12.74 7.70 14.15
N THR A 142 -12.63 6.40 14.43
CA THR A 142 -12.12 5.89 15.71
C THR A 142 -10.59 5.93 15.70
N ARG A 143 -9.98 5.67 16.86
CA ARG A 143 -8.51 5.54 16.98
C ARG A 143 -8.00 4.15 16.59
N GLU A 144 -8.91 3.22 16.31
CA GLU A 144 -8.55 1.83 16.03
C GLU A 144 -8.08 1.69 14.58
N PRO A 145 -6.87 1.14 14.35
CA PRO A 145 -6.37 0.92 13.00
C PRO A 145 -7.17 -0.16 12.28
N MET A 146 -7.42 0.04 10.99
CA MET A 146 -8.02 -0.98 10.14
C MET A 146 -7.03 -2.10 9.85
N GLY A 147 -7.49 -3.34 10.01
CA GLY A 147 -6.71 -4.53 9.66
C GLY A 147 -6.59 -4.76 8.15
N VAL A 148 -5.52 -5.45 7.74
CA VAL A 148 -5.23 -5.77 6.32
C VAL A 148 -6.37 -6.53 5.63
N ASN A 149 -7.09 -7.39 6.35
CA ASN A 149 -8.23 -8.13 5.82
C ASN A 149 -9.43 -7.21 5.53
N THR A 150 -9.68 -6.24 6.41
CA THR A 150 -10.74 -5.25 6.22
C THR A 150 -10.45 -4.37 5.01
N LEU A 151 -9.21 -3.90 4.86
CA LEU A 151 -8.80 -3.09 3.71
C LEU A 151 -8.93 -3.84 2.39
N ARG A 152 -8.53 -5.13 2.36
CA ARG A 152 -8.65 -5.99 1.18
C ARG A 152 -10.10 -6.12 0.68
N GLU A 153 -11.04 -6.25 1.62
CA GLU A 153 -12.46 -6.43 1.28
C GLU A 153 -13.21 -5.11 1.05
N MET A 154 -12.62 -3.97 1.44
CA MET A 154 -13.29 -2.66 1.41
C MET A 154 -13.78 -2.29 0.01
N LEU A 155 -12.92 -2.39 -1.01
CA LEU A 155 -13.30 -2.05 -2.38
C LEU A 155 -14.44 -2.95 -2.88
N LYS A 156 -14.36 -4.26 -2.61
CA LYS A 156 -15.40 -5.22 -2.99
C LYS A 156 -16.74 -4.86 -2.35
N ASN A 157 -16.74 -4.48 -1.07
CA ASN A 157 -17.95 -4.11 -0.35
C ASN A 157 -18.56 -2.82 -0.90
N ILE A 158 -17.74 -1.79 -1.17
CA ILE A 158 -18.19 -0.53 -1.77
C ILE A 158 -18.84 -0.81 -3.13
N CYS A 159 -18.21 -1.63 -3.98
CA CYS A 159 -18.77 -1.98 -5.29
C CYS A 159 -20.12 -2.72 -5.17
N LYS A 160 -20.31 -3.56 -4.14
CA LYS A 160 -21.57 -4.28 -3.89
C LYS A 160 -22.69 -3.39 -3.35
N GLU A 161 -22.35 -2.32 -2.63
CA GLU A 161 -23.35 -1.40 -2.06
C GLU A 161 -23.84 -0.38 -3.08
N VAL A 162 -23.02 -0.04 -4.07
CA VAL A 162 -23.31 0.99 -5.08
C VAL A 162 -23.81 0.39 -6.42
N GLY A 163 -23.54 -0.90 -6.67
CA GLY A 163 -23.97 -1.63 -7.88
C GLY A 163 -25.14 -2.57 -7.62
#